data_AF-A0A949HR09-F1
#
_entry.id   AF-A0A949HR09-F1
#
_cell.length_a   1.000
_cell.length_b   1.000
_cell.length_c   1.000
_cell.angle_alpha   90.00
_cell.angle_beta   90.00
_cell.angle_gamma   90.00
#
_symmetry.space_group_name_H-M   'P 1'
#
loop_
_entity.id
_entity.type
_entity.pdbx_description
1 polymer ?
#
loop_
_entity_poly.entity_id
_entity_poly.type
_entity_poly.pdbx_seq_one_letter_code
_entity_poly.pdbx_strand_id
1 'polypeptide(L)'
;VRAYHIGRYVDPNDDLVMHEQHVVYRVEENTRWNFHPGPADGDVLTPPPARDAAFSPVPVNNDILAQVNSQRIATAEITAQARVLSAALAQFQKALQQAKTNLQETAMLRAAVTKMNRRLDALEGEMERPPAPTISPTNEPPGSLTP
;
A
#
# COMPACT_ATOMS: atom_id res chain seq x y z
N VAL A 1 -19.49 -19.21 -59.39
CA VAL A 1 -20.14 -18.84 -60.67
C VAL A 1 -21.60 -19.30 -60.60
N ARG A 2 -22.57 -18.43 -60.88
CA ARG A 2 -24.00 -18.79 -60.93
C ARG A 2 -24.56 -18.58 -62.33
N ALA A 3 -25.51 -19.43 -62.70
CA ALA A 3 -26.19 -19.39 -63.99
C ALA A 3 -27.56 -18.74 -63.83
N TYR A 4 -27.79 -17.67 -64.58
CA TYR A 4 -29.07 -16.97 -64.65
C TYR A 4 -29.74 -17.27 -65.97
N HIS A 5 -30.97 -17.75 -65.91
CA HIS A 5 -31.77 -18.04 -67.09
C HIS A 5 -32.62 -16.81 -67.38
N ILE A 6 -32.35 -16.17 -68.51
CA ILE A 6 -33.09 -15.00 -68.96
C ILE A 6 -34.09 -15.46 -70.01
N GLY A 7 -35.37 -15.18 -69.79
CA GLY A 7 -36.44 -15.49 -70.74
C GLY A 7 -36.38 -14.61 -71.98
N ARG A 8 -37.34 -14.80 -72.89
CA ARG A 8 -37.48 -13.93 -74.06
C ARG A 8 -37.88 -12.52 -73.63
N TYR A 9 -37.25 -11.51 -74.21
CA TYR A 9 -37.61 -10.11 -73.97
C TYR A 9 -37.37 -9.26 -75.22
N VAL A 10 -38.06 -8.13 -75.32
CA VAL A 10 -37.87 -7.13 -76.37
C VAL A 10 -36.81 -6.12 -75.88
N ASP A 11 -35.84 -5.77 -76.72
CA ASP A 11 -34.77 -4.84 -76.34
C ASP A 11 -35.37 -3.48 -75.89
N PRO A 12 -35.06 -3.00 -74.68
CA PRO A 12 -35.54 -1.70 -74.22
C PRO A 12 -35.14 -0.51 -75.09
N ASN A 13 -34.06 -0.64 -75.89
CA ASN A 13 -33.58 0.41 -76.78
C ASN A 13 -34.10 0.30 -78.23
N ASP A 14 -34.67 -0.85 -78.62
CA ASP A 14 -35.21 -1.11 -79.96
C ASP A 14 -36.39 -2.11 -79.90
N ASP A 15 -37.60 -1.62 -80.17
CA ASP A 15 -38.83 -2.40 -80.06
C ASP A 15 -39.02 -3.44 -81.18
N LEU A 16 -38.18 -3.42 -82.21
CA LEU A 16 -38.18 -4.38 -83.30
C LEU A 16 -37.26 -5.58 -83.05
N VAL A 17 -36.47 -5.57 -81.96
CA VAL A 17 -35.50 -6.61 -81.64
C VAL A 17 -35.98 -7.45 -80.45
N MET A 18 -36.12 -8.77 -80.67
CA MET A 18 -36.42 -9.74 -79.60
C MET A 18 -35.17 -10.58 -79.28
N HIS A 19 -34.80 -10.60 -78.01
CA HIS A 19 -33.82 -11.54 -77.49
C HIS A 19 -34.47 -12.89 -77.17
N GLU A 20 -33.87 -13.96 -77.68
CA GLU A 20 -34.23 -15.34 -77.35
C GLU A 20 -33.78 -15.73 -75.92
N GLN A 21 -34.37 -16.80 -75.39
CA GLN A 21 -34.00 -17.33 -74.08
C GLN A 21 -32.52 -17.78 -74.08
N HIS A 22 -31.74 -17.27 -73.13
CA HIS A 22 -30.32 -17.62 -73.00
C HIS A 22 -29.87 -17.63 -71.53
N VAL A 23 -28.68 -18.20 -71.30
CA VAL A 23 -28.10 -18.34 -69.95
C VAL A 23 -26.91 -17.40 -69.81
N VAL A 24 -26.90 -16.61 -68.74
CA VAL A 24 -25.78 -15.73 -68.37
C VAL A 24 -25.07 -16.31 -67.15
N TYR A 25 -23.77 -16.56 -67.30
CA TYR A 25 -22.93 -16.98 -66.19
C TYR A 25 -22.32 -15.76 -65.53
N ARG A 26 -22.67 -15.51 -64.26
CA ARG A 26 -22.08 -14.41 -63.47
C ARG A 26 -21.18 -14.97 -62.38
N VAL A 27 -19.99 -14.40 -62.26
CA VAL A 27 -19.10 -14.66 -61.13
C VAL A 27 -19.52 -13.72 -60.00
N GLU A 28 -20.32 -14.20 -59.05
CA GLU A 28 -20.77 -13.42 -57.88
C GLU A 28 -19.73 -13.36 -56.77
N GLU A 29 -19.05 -14.47 -56.55
CA GLU A 29 -18.05 -14.61 -55.52
C GLU A 29 -16.70 -14.82 -56.19
N ASN A 30 -15.81 -13.85 -56.00
CA ASN A 30 -14.45 -13.89 -56.48
C ASN A 30 -13.56 -14.21 -55.28
N THR A 31 -12.73 -15.25 -55.36
CA THR A 31 -11.76 -15.65 -54.32
C THR A 31 -10.59 -14.67 -54.16
N ARG A 32 -10.74 -13.42 -54.60
CA ARG A 32 -9.78 -12.35 -54.34
C ARG A 32 -9.88 -11.94 -52.88
N TRP A 33 -8.74 -11.68 -52.27
CA TRP A 33 -8.65 -11.11 -50.94
C TRP A 33 -9.49 -9.82 -50.88
N ASN A 34 -10.40 -9.75 -49.91
CA ASN A 34 -11.17 -8.54 -49.67
C ASN A 34 -10.27 -7.53 -48.94
N PHE A 35 -9.77 -6.53 -49.65
CA PHE A 35 -8.91 -5.49 -49.07
C PHE A 35 -9.69 -4.39 -48.35
N HIS A 36 -11.02 -4.37 -48.46
CA HIS A 36 -11.90 -3.38 -47.83
C HIS A 36 -13.24 -4.02 -47.43
N PRO A 37 -13.36 -4.63 -46.24
CA PRO A 37 -14.67 -5.00 -45.71
C PRO A 37 -15.46 -3.71 -45.41
N GLY A 38 -16.34 -3.32 -46.32
CA GLY A 38 -17.28 -2.22 -46.11
C GLY A 38 -18.35 -2.60 -45.07
N PRO A 39 -19.04 -1.59 -44.49
CA PRO A 39 -20.09 -1.86 -43.51
C PRO A 39 -21.20 -2.67 -44.17
N ALA A 40 -21.61 -3.74 -43.49
CA ALA A 40 -22.68 -4.63 -43.91
C ALA A 40 -24.04 -3.92 -43.75
N ASP A 41 -24.34 -3.00 -44.66
CA ASP A 41 -25.68 -2.50 -44.82
C ASP A 41 -26.47 -3.49 -45.68
N GLY A 42 -27.32 -4.26 -45.01
CA GLY A 42 -28.43 -4.97 -45.65
C GLY A 42 -28.35 -6.49 -45.62
N ASP A 43 -28.49 -7.09 -44.45
CA ASP A 43 -29.49 -8.16 -44.26
C ASP A 43 -29.76 -8.39 -42.77
N VAL A 44 -31.03 -8.36 -42.37
CA VAL A 44 -31.49 -8.44 -40.97
C VAL A 44 -31.50 -9.89 -40.46
N LEU A 45 -30.88 -10.83 -41.17
CA LEU A 45 -30.87 -12.26 -40.84
C LEU A 45 -29.47 -12.87 -40.65
N THR A 46 -28.40 -12.09 -40.72
CA THR A 46 -27.03 -12.58 -40.48
C THR A 46 -26.57 -12.35 -39.03
N PRO A 47 -25.82 -13.29 -38.42
CA PRO A 47 -25.25 -13.11 -37.08
C PRO A 47 -24.43 -11.80 -37.03
N PRO A 48 -24.33 -11.17 -35.84
CA PRO A 48 -23.79 -9.81 -35.71
C PRO A 48 -22.43 -9.70 -36.40
N PRO A 49 -22.14 -8.53 -37.02
CA PRO A 49 -20.89 -8.33 -37.75
C PRO A 49 -19.73 -8.70 -36.83
N ALA A 50 -18.88 -9.61 -37.31
CA ALA A 50 -17.67 -10.01 -36.61
C ALA A 50 -16.91 -8.73 -36.24
N ARG A 51 -16.72 -8.49 -34.94
CA ARG A 51 -15.97 -7.34 -34.44
C ARG A 51 -14.66 -7.28 -35.22
N ASP A 52 -14.36 -6.10 -35.75
CA ASP A 52 -13.16 -5.84 -36.52
C ASP A 52 -11.93 -6.37 -35.75
N ALA A 53 -11.23 -7.33 -36.34
CA ALA A 53 -10.05 -7.95 -35.75
C ALA A 53 -8.94 -6.91 -35.49
N ALA A 54 -8.96 -5.78 -36.22
CA ALA A 54 -8.03 -4.67 -36.02
C ALA A 54 -8.28 -3.87 -34.73
N PHE A 55 -9.47 -3.97 -34.13
CA PHE A 55 -9.84 -3.29 -32.88
C PHE A 55 -10.10 -4.25 -31.71
N SER A 56 -9.78 -5.54 -31.88
CA SER A 56 -9.80 -6.47 -30.76
C SER A 56 -8.59 -6.19 -29.88
N PRO A 57 -8.77 -5.82 -28.59
CA PRO A 57 -7.63 -5.67 -27.69
C PRO A 57 -6.85 -6.99 -27.71
N VAL A 58 -5.51 -6.89 -27.74
CA VAL A 58 -4.63 -8.06 -27.70
C VAL A 58 -5.14 -8.98 -26.59
N PRO A 59 -5.42 -10.27 -26.87
CA PRO A 59 -5.89 -11.20 -25.86
C PRO A 59 -4.90 -11.25 -24.70
N VAL A 60 -5.14 -10.47 -23.66
CA VAL A 60 -4.35 -10.51 -22.44
C VAL A 60 -4.75 -11.80 -21.73
N ASN A 61 -3.79 -12.66 -21.49
CA ASN A 61 -4.03 -13.92 -20.81
C ASN A 61 -4.59 -13.62 -19.41
N ASN A 62 -5.80 -14.13 -19.13
CA ASN A 62 -6.47 -13.96 -17.84
C ASN A 62 -5.60 -14.44 -16.67
N ASP A 63 -4.73 -15.42 -16.90
CA ASP A 63 -3.79 -15.93 -15.89
C ASP A 63 -2.78 -14.86 -15.46
N ILE A 64 -2.31 -14.03 -16.39
CA ILE A 64 -1.36 -12.94 -16.09
C ILE A 64 -2.05 -11.88 -15.22
N LEU A 65 -3.31 -11.53 -15.55
CA LEU A 65 -4.08 -10.58 -14.75
C LEU A 65 -4.33 -11.10 -13.33
N ALA A 66 -4.69 -12.37 -13.18
CA ALA A 66 -4.87 -13.02 -11.88
C ALA A 66 -3.56 -13.06 -11.08
N GLN A 67 -2.44 -13.38 -11.73
CA GLN A 67 -1.12 -13.41 -11.10
C GLN A 67 -0.67 -12.03 -10.63
N VAL A 68 -0.82 -10.99 -11.47
CA VAL A 68 -0.47 -9.61 -11.09
C VAL A 68 -1.33 -9.13 -9.91
N ASN A 69 -2.62 -9.46 -9.90
CA ASN A 69 -3.49 -9.13 -8.79
C ASN A 69 -3.07 -9.85 -7.49
N SER A 70 -2.73 -11.14 -7.58
CA SER A 70 -2.22 -11.92 -6.45
C SER A 70 -0.92 -11.33 -5.90
N GLN A 71 0.04 -11.00 -6.77
CA GLN A 71 1.30 -10.37 -6.38
C GLN A 71 1.09 -9.01 -5.70
N ARG A 72 0.13 -8.22 -6.19
CA ARG A 72 -0.22 -6.93 -5.57
C ARG A 72 -0.76 -7.12 -4.16
N ILE A 73 -1.64 -8.09 -3.94
CA ILE A 73 -2.21 -8.41 -2.62
C ILE A 73 -1.10 -8.88 -1.66
N ALA A 74 -0.27 -9.83 -2.10
CA ALA A 74 0.85 -10.34 -1.30
C ALA A 74 1.83 -9.20 -0.92
N THR A 75 2.14 -8.32 -1.86
CA THR A 75 3.02 -7.16 -1.60
C THR A 75 2.40 -6.20 -0.58
N ALA A 76 1.10 -5.94 -0.66
CA ALA A 76 0.40 -5.08 0.29
C ALA A 76 0.45 -5.65 1.71
N GLU A 77 0.29 -6.97 1.85
CA GLU A 77 0.38 -7.65 3.13
C GLU A 77 1.79 -7.58 3.73
N ILE A 78 2.82 -7.90 2.95
CA ILE A 78 4.22 -7.80 3.39
C ILE A 78 4.55 -6.37 3.86
N THR A 79 4.08 -5.37 3.12
CA THR A 79 4.31 -3.96 3.48
C THR A 79 3.60 -3.59 4.79
N ALA A 80 2.41 -4.12 5.04
CA ALA A 80 1.69 -3.91 6.29
C ALA A 80 2.43 -4.56 7.47
N GLN A 81 2.89 -5.80 7.31
CA GLN A 81 3.67 -6.50 8.33
C GLN A 81 4.98 -5.77 8.65
N ALA A 82 5.68 -5.26 7.63
CA ALA A 82 6.91 -4.48 7.82
C ALA A 82 6.68 -3.20 8.65
N ARG A 83 5.53 -2.53 8.46
CA ARG A 83 5.14 -1.36 9.27
C ARG A 83 4.83 -1.71 10.72
N VAL A 84 4.18 -2.84 10.97
CA VAL A 84 3.93 -3.32 12.33
C VAL A 84 5.25 -3.63 13.04
N LEU A 85 6.17 -4.32 12.35
CA LEU A 85 7.48 -4.64 12.89
C LEU A 85 8.30 -3.39 13.22
N SER A 86 8.32 -2.39 12.33
CA SER A 86 9.06 -1.14 12.58
C SER A 86 8.47 -0.35 13.75
N ALA A 87 7.15 -0.33 13.89
CA ALA A 87 6.48 0.28 15.04
C ALA A 87 6.82 -0.47 16.35
N ALA A 88 6.83 -1.80 16.33
CA ALA A 88 7.21 -2.61 17.49
C ALA A 88 8.66 -2.37 17.92
N LEU A 89 9.60 -2.27 16.96
CA LEU A 89 10.99 -1.94 17.24
C LEU A 89 11.15 -0.53 17.85
N ALA A 90 10.43 0.46 17.32
CA ALA A 90 10.45 1.81 17.89
C ALA A 90 9.90 1.85 19.32
N GLN A 91 8.81 1.11 19.60
CA GLN A 91 8.27 0.96 20.95
C GLN A 91 9.25 0.26 21.88
N PHE A 92 9.91 -0.80 21.42
CA PHE A 92 10.91 -1.52 22.20
C PHE A 92 12.11 -0.64 22.57
N GLN A 93 12.62 0.14 21.63
CA GLN A 93 13.70 1.10 21.89
C GLN A 93 13.29 2.14 22.95
N LYS A 94 12.05 2.65 22.86
CA LYS A 94 11.51 3.57 23.86
C LYS A 94 11.40 2.92 25.24
N ALA A 95 10.88 1.69 25.31
CA ALA A 95 10.76 0.94 26.56
C ALA A 95 12.13 0.67 27.20
N LEU A 96 13.16 0.35 26.39
CA LEU A 96 14.54 0.19 26.89
C LEU A 96 15.10 1.47 27.48
N GLN A 97 14.86 2.62 26.85
CA GLN A 97 15.31 3.90 27.40
C GLN A 97 14.60 4.23 28.71
N GLN A 98 13.30 3.97 28.79
CA GLN A 98 12.54 4.15 30.03
C GLN A 98 13.01 3.19 31.14
N ALA A 99 13.31 1.92 30.81
CA ALA A 99 13.85 0.98 31.77
C ALA A 99 15.21 1.45 32.31
N LYS A 100 16.06 1.99 31.44
CA LYS A 100 17.35 2.57 31.84
C LYS A 100 17.17 3.77 32.78
N THR A 101 16.28 4.70 32.47
CA THR A 101 16.03 5.86 33.35
C THR A 101 15.46 5.43 34.69
N ASN A 102 14.50 4.50 34.70
CA ASN A 102 13.93 3.95 35.94
C ASN A 102 15.00 3.25 36.79
N LEU A 103 15.93 2.52 36.19
CA LEU A 103 17.05 1.91 36.91
C LEU A 103 17.98 2.96 37.53
N GLN A 104 18.25 4.06 36.83
CA GLN A 104 19.05 5.17 37.38
C GLN A 104 18.32 5.87 38.53
N GLU A 105 17.02 6.11 38.39
CA GLU A 105 16.18 6.68 39.44
C GLU A 105 16.14 5.79 40.67
N THR A 106 15.90 4.48 40.51
CA THR A 106 15.88 3.54 41.64
C THR A 106 17.24 3.46 42.35
N ALA A 107 18.35 3.56 41.63
CA ALA A 107 19.68 3.66 42.23
C ALA A 107 19.85 4.95 43.05
N MET A 108 19.38 6.09 42.53
CA MET A 108 19.39 7.37 43.25
C MET A 108 18.50 7.34 44.50
N LEU A 109 17.30 6.78 44.41
CA LEU A 109 16.41 6.61 45.55
C LEU A 109 17.05 5.73 46.63
N ARG A 110 17.70 4.62 46.26
CA ARG A 110 18.44 3.78 47.22
C ARG A 110 19.56 4.53 47.92
N ALA A 111 20.33 5.35 47.18
CA ALA A 111 21.35 6.20 47.78
C ALA A 111 20.75 7.25 48.74
N ALA A 112 19.60 7.83 48.41
CA ALA A 112 18.90 8.77 49.29
C ALA A 112 18.37 8.08 50.56
N VAL A 113 17.78 6.88 50.45
CA VAL A 113 17.29 6.09 51.59
C VAL A 113 18.44 5.71 52.53
N THR A 114 19.55 5.20 51.99
CA THR A 114 20.73 4.88 52.82
C THR A 114 21.30 6.11 53.53
N LYS A 115 21.31 7.27 52.86
CA LYS A 115 21.70 8.55 53.49
C LYS A 115 20.72 8.95 54.60
N MET A 116 19.41 8.76 54.40
CA MET A 116 18.39 9.08 55.40
C MET A 116 18.50 8.17 56.63
N ASN A 117 18.70 6.87 56.42
CA ASN A 117 18.94 5.92 57.51
C ASN A 117 20.15 6.31 58.36
N ARG A 118 21.28 6.68 57.73
CA ARG A 118 22.45 7.18 58.48
C ARG A 118 22.17 8.42 59.32
N ARG A 119 21.30 9.32 58.84
CA ARG A 119 20.92 10.51 59.61
C ARG A 119 20.04 10.16 60.80
N LEU A 120 19.15 9.18 60.64
CA LEU A 120 18.34 8.66 61.75
C LEU A 120 19.23 7.98 62.78
N ASP A 121 20.16 7.11 62.37
CA ASP A 121 21.10 6.46 63.28
C ASP A 121 21.96 7.47 64.06
N ALA A 122 22.41 8.55 63.40
CA ALA A 122 23.18 9.62 64.04
C ALA A 122 22.34 10.39 65.07
N LEU A 123 21.09 10.71 64.74
CA LEU A 123 20.17 11.39 65.67
C LEU A 123 19.81 10.50 66.86
N GLU A 124 19.61 9.21 66.63
CA GLU A 124 19.31 8.24 67.68
C GLU A 124 20.50 8.05 68.64
N GLY A 125 21.72 7.95 68.11
CA GLY A 125 22.94 7.92 68.93
C GLY A 125 23.18 9.21 69.73
N GLU A 126 22.71 10.36 69.22
CA GLU A 126 22.76 11.64 69.95
C GLU A 126 21.69 11.73 71.04
N MET A 127 20.56 11.02 70.89
CA MET A 127 19.49 10.90 71.88
C MET A 127 19.80 9.87 72.97
N GLU A 128 20.50 8.78 72.65
CA GLU A 128 21.03 7.81 73.63
C GLU A 128 22.26 8.33 74.39
N ARG A 129 22.85 9.46 73.94
CA ARG A 129 23.96 10.09 74.66
C ARG A 129 23.43 10.67 75.99
N PRO A 130 23.91 10.21 77.16
CA PRO A 130 23.48 10.79 78.43
C PRO A 130 23.84 12.28 78.47
N PRO A 131 23.06 13.14 79.16
CA PRO A 131 23.39 14.55 79.24
C PRO A 131 24.77 14.71 79.87
N ALA A 132 25.73 15.21 79.08
CA ALA A 132 27.00 15.67 79.62
C ALA A 132 26.72 16.92 80.49
N PRO A 133 27.39 17.06 81.64
CA PRO A 133 27.07 18.12 82.60
C PRO A 133 27.30 19.49 81.96
N THR A 134 26.30 20.36 82.06
CA THR A 134 26.47 21.81 81.94
C THR A 134 27.49 22.26 82.97
N ILE A 135 28.70 22.55 82.53
CA ILE A 135 29.60 23.44 83.25
C ILE A 135 29.92 24.61 82.33
N SER A 136 29.21 25.71 82.59
CA SER A 136 29.71 27.05 82.32
C SER A 136 31.04 27.23 83.06
N PRO A 137 32.01 27.91 82.46
CA PRO A 137 32.79 28.85 83.24
C PRO A 137 32.89 30.19 82.51
N THR A 138 32.36 31.21 83.19
CA THR A 138 32.84 32.59 83.08
C THR A 138 34.35 32.58 83.32
N ASN A 139 35.14 33.24 82.48
CA ASN A 139 36.52 33.55 82.82
C ASN A 139 36.96 34.84 82.13
N GLU A 140 36.79 35.92 82.87
CA GLU A 140 37.49 37.19 82.68
C GLU A 140 38.76 37.15 83.54
N PRO A 141 39.91 37.62 83.00
CA PRO A 141 40.91 38.21 83.88
C PRO A 141 41.51 39.52 83.32
N PRO A 142 42.22 40.30 84.18
CA PRO A 142 42.24 41.76 84.18
C PRO A 142 43.41 42.35 83.39
N GLY A 143 43.19 43.53 82.81
CA GLY A 143 44.22 44.34 82.17
C GLY A 143 44.28 45.74 82.78
N SER A 144 45.10 45.90 83.82
CA SER A 144 45.46 47.21 84.38
C SER A 144 46.89 47.57 83.95
N LEU A 145 47.06 48.65 83.18
CA LEU A 145 48.29 49.43 83.07
C LEU A 145 47.95 50.92 82.82
N THR A 146 48.27 51.72 83.83
CA THR A 146 48.34 53.20 83.98
C THR A 146 49.45 53.82 83.11
N PRO A 147 49.62 55.17 82.97
CA PRO A 147 49.52 56.26 83.99
C PRO A 147 48.43 57.31 83.77
#